data_AF-A0A328SN69-F1
#
_entry.id   AF-A0A328SN69-F1
#
_cell.length_a   1.000
_cell.length_b   1.000
_cell.length_c   1.000
_cell.angle_alpha   90.00
_cell.angle_beta   90.00
_cell.angle_gamma   90.00
#
_symmetry.space_group_name_H-M   'P 1'
#
loop_
_entity.id
_entity.type
_entity.pdbx_description
1 polymer ?
#
loop_
_entity_poly.entity_id
_entity_poly.type
_entity_poly.pdbx_seq_one_letter_code
_entity_poly.pdbx_strand_id
1 'polypeptide(L)'
;MDFTYLLKDALKYPLSDFKKFLILAIPNLILQVIVIIFAAVFLISTNMFENLSNYQVSSGDIMSLGIMVIIFYLIAFIVSLINGGITIETVKKSFTSSELIDFDISRFFVSGLKKLILSIGYILIPMLVLLFIGFLGLGLSASMADTNMEAVGGIIFLLVILIIIVALVFVYILSVVATGRLAETNSLSEAYDFKNIYNIAKRIGFFNIFCIELLLVIITIILSVVMTLVAYIPIIGSLIYGLYSTYLILAASRLVSLIYQHKQMPQNMNYPNQPQISGSQQGYPNSNNQVQGGYTQVPGGYYPPQQGYQNPEGLDQQNSANYQQQDLNQPQQGMNQNNPSQGYGDSQNYYNPGNQNINQDNNNQDYQEDDSIIKDKTGDVDNQNDLDFKNTDSSDEN
;
A
#
# COMPACT_ATOMS: atom_id res chain seq x y z
N MET A 1 22.18 0.12 -13.32
CA MET A 1 20.79 -0.36 -13.29
C MET A 1 20.16 -0.05 -14.64
N ASP A 2 19.64 -1.06 -15.36
CA ASP A 2 18.94 -0.84 -16.64
C ASP A 2 17.49 -0.40 -16.37
N PHE A 3 17.26 0.92 -16.36
CA PHE A 3 15.97 1.50 -16.04
C PHE A 3 14.90 1.17 -17.08
N THR A 4 15.27 1.10 -18.37
CA THR A 4 14.32 0.82 -19.45
C THR A 4 13.79 -0.60 -19.34
N TYR A 5 14.66 -1.58 -19.08
CA TYR A 5 14.25 -2.96 -18.86
C TYR A 5 13.31 -3.08 -17.65
N LEU A 6 13.69 -2.51 -16.50
CA LEU A 6 12.92 -2.59 -15.26
C LEU A 6 11.50 -2.03 -15.43
N LEU A 7 11.41 -0.85 -16.04
CA LEU A 7 10.14 -0.17 -16.27
C LEU A 7 9.27 -0.93 -17.28
N LYS A 8 9.87 -1.45 -18.36
CA LYS A 8 9.16 -2.24 -19.36
C LYS A 8 8.62 -3.55 -18.78
N ASP A 9 9.39 -4.23 -17.94
CA ASP A 9 8.95 -5.44 -17.24
C ASP A 9 7.78 -5.12 -16.29
N ALA A 10 7.95 -4.08 -15.45
CA ALA A 10 6.94 -3.64 -14.50
C ALA A 10 5.62 -3.22 -15.17
N LEU A 11 5.66 -2.46 -16.27
CA LEU A 11 4.45 -2.00 -16.97
C LEU A 11 3.77 -3.12 -17.77
N LYS A 12 4.50 -4.15 -18.19
CA LYS A 12 3.92 -5.33 -18.88
C LYS A 12 3.33 -6.34 -17.90
N TYR A 13 3.86 -6.41 -16.69
CA TYR A 13 3.49 -7.41 -15.69
C TYR A 13 1.97 -7.53 -15.43
N PRO A 14 1.19 -6.44 -15.25
CA PRO A 14 -0.26 -6.54 -15.03
C PRO A 14 -1.02 -7.16 -16.20
N LEU A 15 -0.46 -7.12 -17.42
CA LEU A 15 -1.10 -7.60 -18.65
C LEU A 15 -0.65 -9.02 -19.03
N SER A 16 0.21 -9.64 -18.22
CA SER A 16 0.72 -11.00 -18.47
C SER A 16 -0.38 -12.07 -18.41
N ASP A 17 -1.37 -11.89 -17.53
CA ASP A 17 -2.56 -12.73 -17.43
C ASP A 17 -3.78 -11.82 -17.22
N PHE A 18 -4.49 -11.53 -18.31
CA PHE A 18 -5.63 -10.62 -18.28
C PHE A 18 -6.78 -11.13 -17.40
N LYS A 19 -6.95 -12.45 -17.29
CA LYS A 19 -8.00 -13.04 -16.45
C LYS A 19 -7.69 -12.80 -14.97
N LYS A 20 -6.46 -13.11 -14.53
CA LYS A 20 -6.04 -12.84 -13.15
C LYS A 20 -6.05 -11.35 -12.84
N PHE A 21 -5.63 -10.51 -13.79
CA PHE A 21 -5.73 -9.06 -13.66
C PHE A 21 -7.16 -8.58 -13.37
N LEU A 22 -8.15 -9.04 -14.15
CA LEU A 22 -9.55 -8.68 -13.92
C LEU A 22 -10.06 -9.13 -12.54
N ILE A 23 -9.65 -10.32 -12.09
CA ILE A 23 -10.04 -10.82 -10.76
C ILE A 23 -9.41 -9.95 -9.66
N LEU A 24 -8.12 -9.59 -9.78
CA LEU A 24 -7.44 -8.70 -8.85
C LEU A 24 -8.00 -7.27 -8.89
N ALA A 25 -8.72 -6.89 -9.95
CA ALA A 25 -9.38 -5.60 -10.06
C ALA A 25 -10.74 -5.52 -9.38
N ILE A 26 -11.35 -6.63 -8.98
CA ILE A 26 -12.67 -6.67 -8.34
C ILE A 26 -12.80 -5.68 -7.16
N PRO A 27 -11.85 -5.59 -6.20
CA PRO A 27 -11.98 -4.64 -5.08
C PRO A 27 -12.07 -3.18 -5.55
N ASN A 28 -11.26 -2.80 -6.53
CA ASN A 28 -11.29 -1.46 -7.10
C ASN A 28 -12.53 -1.21 -7.93
N LEU A 29 -13.03 -2.21 -8.68
CA LEU A 29 -14.29 -2.09 -9.42
C LEU A 29 -15.48 -1.91 -8.48
N ILE A 30 -15.54 -2.66 -7.37
CA ILE A 30 -16.58 -2.48 -6.34
C ILE A 30 -16.52 -1.06 -5.76
N LEU A 31 -15.33 -0.56 -5.45
CA LEU A 31 -15.15 0.81 -4.97
C LEU A 31 -15.70 1.83 -5.97
N GLN A 32 -15.45 1.64 -7.27
CA GLN A 32 -15.94 2.53 -8.32
C GLN A 32 -17.47 2.48 -8.47
N VAL A 33 -18.09 1.30 -8.36
CA VAL A 33 -19.57 1.20 -8.30
C VAL A 33 -20.12 2.00 -7.11
N ILE A 34 -19.48 1.93 -5.96
CA ILE A 34 -19.89 2.68 -4.76
C ILE A 34 -19.67 4.18 -4.96
N VAL A 35 -18.56 4.61 -5.58
CA VAL A 35 -18.33 6.00 -5.97
C VAL A 35 -19.43 6.51 -6.90
N ILE A 36 -19.86 5.71 -7.88
CA ILE A 36 -20.95 6.08 -8.80
C ILE A 36 -22.26 6.28 -8.03
N ILE A 37 -22.62 5.35 -7.14
CA ILE A 37 -23.83 5.46 -6.31
C ILE A 37 -23.74 6.68 -5.42
N PHE A 38 -22.60 6.88 -4.75
CA PHE A 38 -22.36 8.02 -3.87
C PHE A 38 -22.47 9.34 -4.63
N ALA A 39 -21.84 9.46 -5.79
CA ALA A 39 -21.89 10.64 -6.64
C ALA A 39 -23.32 10.92 -7.15
N ALA A 40 -24.07 9.89 -7.54
CA ALA A 40 -25.46 10.04 -7.97
C ALA A 40 -26.35 10.55 -6.82
N VAL A 41 -26.23 9.97 -5.62
CA VAL A 41 -26.97 10.42 -4.43
C VAL A 41 -26.57 11.84 -4.05
N PHE A 42 -25.27 12.17 -4.09
CA PHE A 42 -24.75 13.50 -3.81
C PHE A 42 -25.29 14.54 -4.82
N LEU A 43 -25.28 14.23 -6.13
CA LEU A 43 -25.86 15.09 -7.15
C LEU A 43 -27.36 15.30 -6.95
N ILE A 44 -28.12 14.26 -6.61
CA ILE A 44 -29.55 14.41 -6.31
C ILE A 44 -29.74 15.33 -5.10
N SER A 45 -28.97 15.14 -4.02
CA SER A 45 -29.07 15.99 -2.83
C SER A 45 -28.73 17.46 -3.08
N THR A 46 -27.75 17.74 -3.96
CA THR A 46 -27.32 19.11 -4.28
C THR A 46 -28.22 19.80 -5.30
N ASN A 47 -28.73 19.08 -6.30
CA ASN A 47 -29.74 19.62 -7.23
C ASN A 47 -31.07 19.93 -6.52
N MET A 48 -31.40 19.20 -5.45
CA MET A 48 -32.52 19.55 -4.58
C MET A 48 -32.22 20.83 -3.80
N PHE A 49 -30.98 21.07 -3.39
CA PHE A 49 -30.57 22.28 -2.68
C PHE A 49 -30.63 23.55 -3.54
N GLU A 50 -30.27 23.49 -4.83
CA GLU A 50 -30.32 24.66 -5.74
C GLU A 50 -31.73 25.05 -6.20
N ASN A 51 -32.65 24.08 -6.36
CA ASN A 51 -34.05 24.36 -6.73
C ASN A 51 -34.89 24.95 -5.57
N LEU A 52 -34.22 25.29 -4.48
CA LEU A 52 -34.82 25.73 -3.25
C LEU A 52 -34.10 26.99 -2.75
N SER A 53 -34.42 28.11 -3.38
CA SER A 53 -34.19 29.42 -2.75
C SER A 53 -34.96 29.61 -1.42
N ASN A 54 -35.73 28.59 -0.97
CA ASN A 54 -36.48 28.53 0.28
C ASN A 54 -36.31 27.20 1.08
N TYR A 55 -35.37 26.30 0.75
CA TYR A 55 -35.14 25.11 1.60
C TYR A 55 -34.32 25.53 2.80
N GLN A 56 -34.94 25.53 3.97
CA GLN A 56 -34.18 25.50 5.20
C GLN A 56 -33.58 24.10 5.32
N VAL A 57 -32.27 23.98 5.09
CA VAL A 57 -31.54 22.74 5.37
C VAL A 57 -31.73 22.40 6.83
N SER A 58 -32.42 21.29 7.09
CA SER A 58 -32.57 20.80 8.44
C SER A 58 -31.24 20.27 8.95
N SER A 59 -30.99 20.39 10.25
CA SER A 59 -29.84 19.75 10.91
C SER A 59 -29.81 18.23 10.67
N GLY A 60 -30.97 17.60 10.46
CA GLY A 60 -31.10 16.19 10.09
C GLY A 60 -30.50 15.86 8.71
N ASP A 61 -30.63 16.75 7.73
CA ASP A 61 -30.11 16.54 6.38
C ASP A 61 -28.57 16.55 6.37
N ILE A 62 -27.97 17.49 7.09
CA ILE A 62 -26.51 17.58 7.28
C ILE A 62 -25.96 16.33 7.97
N MET A 63 -26.64 15.85 9.01
CA MET A 63 -26.24 14.64 9.73
C MET A 63 -26.28 13.40 8.82
N SER A 64 -27.33 13.24 8.00
CA SER A 64 -27.46 12.12 7.07
C SER A 64 -26.36 12.11 6.00
N LEU A 65 -26.01 13.28 5.44
CA LEU A 65 -24.90 13.44 4.52
C LEU A 65 -23.57 13.06 5.18
N GLY A 66 -23.36 13.51 6.42
CA GLY A 66 -22.17 13.17 7.21
C GLY A 66 -21.99 11.66 7.41
N ILE A 67 -23.07 10.96 7.78
CA ILE A 67 -23.05 9.50 7.96
C ILE A 67 -22.72 8.79 6.64
N MET A 68 -23.33 9.21 5.52
CA MET A 68 -23.06 8.65 4.20
C MET A 68 -21.59 8.82 3.79
N VAL A 69 -21.01 10.00 4.04
CA VAL A 69 -19.59 10.30 3.80
C VAL A 69 -18.69 9.38 4.63
N ILE A 70 -18.99 9.19 5.92
CA ILE A 70 -18.23 8.30 6.80
C ILE A 70 -18.25 6.85 6.30
N ILE A 71 -19.43 6.34 5.92
CA ILE A 71 -19.59 4.98 5.38
C ILE A 71 -18.78 4.82 4.10
N PHE A 72 -18.83 5.81 3.20
CA PHE A 72 -18.05 5.80 1.96
C PHE A 72 -16.54 5.71 2.24
N TYR A 73 -16.03 6.54 3.15
CA TYR A 73 -14.60 6.50 3.53
C TYR A 73 -14.21 5.19 4.22
N LEU A 74 -15.09 4.60 5.03
CA LEU A 74 -14.85 3.29 5.65
C LEU A 74 -14.68 2.20 4.58
N ILE A 75 -15.53 2.19 3.55
CA ILE A 75 -15.43 1.23 2.45
C ILE A 75 -14.16 1.48 1.63
N ALA A 76 -13.86 2.73 1.29
CA ALA A 76 -12.64 3.11 0.60
C ALA A 76 -11.38 2.68 1.39
N PHE A 77 -11.42 2.81 2.71
CA PHE A 77 -10.37 2.35 3.60
C PHE A 77 -10.18 0.82 3.56
N ILE A 78 -11.26 0.04 3.60
CA ILE A 78 -11.19 -1.43 3.48
C ILE A 78 -10.59 -1.84 2.12
N VAL A 79 -11.00 -1.20 1.03
CA VAL A 79 -10.43 -1.48 -0.30
C VAL A 79 -8.95 -1.08 -0.36
N SER A 80 -8.56 0.02 0.28
CA SER A 80 -7.16 0.43 0.43
C SER A 80 -6.32 -0.61 1.19
N LEU A 81 -6.86 -1.22 2.24
CA LEU A 81 -6.21 -2.34 2.94
C LEU A 81 -5.99 -3.53 1.99
N ILE A 82 -7.00 -3.94 1.23
CA ILE A 82 -6.89 -5.04 0.27
C ILE A 82 -5.83 -4.72 -0.80
N ASN A 83 -5.84 -3.51 -1.35
CA ASN A 83 -4.83 -3.03 -2.31
C ASN A 83 -3.41 -3.06 -1.71
N GLY A 84 -3.28 -2.73 -0.42
CA GLY A 84 -2.04 -2.87 0.31
C GLY A 84 -1.57 -4.33 0.37
N GLY A 85 -2.48 -5.26 0.61
CA GLY A 85 -2.22 -6.69 0.56
C GLY A 85 -1.74 -7.17 -0.79
N ILE A 86 -2.47 -6.81 -1.85
CA ILE A 86 -2.11 -7.09 -3.24
C ILE A 86 -0.69 -6.60 -3.51
N THR A 87 -0.32 -5.43 -3.01
CA THR A 87 1.04 -4.89 -3.17
C THR A 87 2.09 -5.83 -2.58
N ILE A 88 1.98 -6.17 -1.29
CA ILE A 88 2.97 -6.98 -0.58
C ILE A 88 3.06 -8.38 -1.19
N GLU A 89 1.92 -8.99 -1.51
CA GLU A 89 1.89 -10.33 -2.09
C GLU A 89 2.44 -10.36 -3.51
N THR A 90 2.20 -9.30 -4.30
CA THR A 90 2.79 -9.15 -5.64
C THR A 90 4.30 -9.00 -5.55
N VAL A 91 4.80 -8.16 -4.64
CA VAL A 91 6.25 -8.01 -4.41
C VAL A 91 6.87 -9.35 -4.03
N LYS A 92 6.24 -10.07 -3.08
CA LYS A 92 6.70 -11.36 -2.57
C LYS A 92 6.74 -12.44 -3.66
N LYS A 93 5.67 -12.59 -4.43
CA LYS A 93 5.59 -13.55 -5.55
C LYS A 93 6.58 -13.18 -6.66
N SER A 94 6.81 -11.90 -6.88
CA SER A 94 7.74 -11.38 -7.90
C SER A 94 9.22 -11.70 -7.64
N PHE A 95 9.59 -12.11 -6.43
CA PHE A 95 10.94 -12.60 -6.15
C PHE A 95 11.24 -13.95 -6.79
N THR A 96 10.22 -14.76 -7.06
CA THR A 96 10.40 -16.14 -7.57
C THR A 96 9.71 -16.40 -8.90
N SER A 97 8.75 -15.56 -9.30
CA SER A 97 7.96 -15.76 -10.52
C SER A 97 7.63 -14.43 -11.20
N SER A 98 7.35 -14.49 -12.51
CA SER A 98 6.79 -13.39 -13.30
C SER A 98 5.26 -13.48 -13.44
N GLU A 99 4.62 -14.43 -12.77
CA GLU A 99 3.16 -14.60 -12.80
C GLU A 99 2.44 -13.68 -11.82
N LEU A 100 1.19 -13.36 -12.13
CA LEU A 100 0.28 -12.68 -11.21
C LEU A 100 -0.10 -13.60 -10.04
N ILE A 101 -0.28 -12.98 -8.88
CA ILE A 101 -0.77 -13.64 -7.66
C ILE A 101 -2.20 -14.15 -7.86
N ASP A 102 -2.53 -15.22 -7.13
CA ASP A 102 -3.90 -15.70 -7.07
C ASP A 102 -4.72 -14.85 -6.09
N PHE A 103 -6.01 -14.73 -6.36
CA PHE A 103 -6.90 -13.91 -5.54
C PHE A 103 -7.19 -14.60 -4.21
N ASP A 104 -6.78 -13.96 -3.11
CA ASP A 104 -7.03 -14.43 -1.75
C ASP A 104 -7.28 -13.22 -0.85
N ILE A 105 -8.56 -12.95 -0.58
CA ILE A 105 -8.97 -11.77 0.19
C ILE A 105 -8.47 -11.78 1.63
N SER A 106 -8.40 -12.97 2.27
CA SER A 106 -7.95 -13.10 3.66
C SER A 106 -6.47 -12.76 3.76
N ARG A 107 -5.68 -13.33 2.86
CA ARG A 107 -4.25 -13.04 2.76
C ARG A 107 -3.99 -11.58 2.41
N PHE A 108 -4.75 -11.00 1.48
CA PHE A 108 -4.64 -9.58 1.14
C PHE A 108 -4.99 -8.69 2.33
N PHE A 109 -6.02 -9.02 3.10
CA PHE A 109 -6.37 -8.23 4.27
C PHE A 109 -5.26 -8.23 5.32
N VAL A 110 -4.69 -9.40 5.64
CA VAL A 110 -3.60 -9.52 6.63
C VAL A 110 -2.33 -8.80 6.15
N SER A 111 -1.92 -9.03 4.91
CA SER A 111 -0.74 -8.34 4.34
C SER A 111 -0.99 -6.84 4.16
N GLY A 112 -2.24 -6.45 3.93
CA GLY A 112 -2.72 -5.08 3.89
C GLY A 112 -2.58 -4.36 5.21
N LEU A 113 -2.98 -4.99 6.32
CA LEU A 113 -2.76 -4.46 7.67
C LEU A 113 -1.27 -4.27 7.97
N LYS A 114 -0.41 -5.22 7.56
CA LYS A 114 1.04 -5.03 7.71
C LYS A 114 1.54 -3.84 6.89
N LYS A 115 1.09 -3.69 5.64
CA LYS A 115 1.46 -2.53 4.82
C LYS A 115 0.93 -1.22 5.42
N LEU A 116 -0.27 -1.22 6.01
CA LEU A 116 -0.80 -0.05 6.72
C LEU A 116 0.11 0.32 7.89
N ILE A 117 0.44 -0.65 8.75
CA ILE A 117 1.36 -0.42 9.88
C ILE A 117 2.68 0.12 9.37
N LEU A 118 3.24 -0.41 8.27
CA LEU A 118 4.46 0.11 7.64
C LEU A 118 4.31 1.56 7.14
N SER A 119 3.17 1.88 6.50
CA SER A 119 2.90 3.22 5.96
C SER A 119 2.76 4.26 7.07
N ILE A 120 2.26 3.89 8.25
CA ILE A 120 2.17 4.79 9.39
C ILE A 120 3.57 5.28 9.80
N GLY A 121 4.57 4.39 9.91
CA GLY A 121 5.90 4.80 10.34
C GLY A 121 6.70 5.54 9.27
N TYR A 122 6.54 5.19 7.98
CA TYR A 122 7.27 5.83 6.89
C TYR A 122 6.57 7.05 6.27
N ILE A 123 5.27 7.27 6.50
CA ILE A 123 4.52 8.41 5.93
C ILE A 123 3.89 9.26 7.03
N LEU A 124 3.12 8.65 7.94
CA LEU A 124 2.36 9.43 8.93
C LEU A 124 3.28 10.15 9.93
N ILE A 125 4.29 9.47 10.49
CA ILE A 125 5.21 10.09 11.45
C ILE A 125 5.97 11.28 10.81
N PRO A 126 6.64 11.14 9.65
CA PRO A 126 7.26 12.28 8.98
C PRO A 126 6.28 13.42 8.67
N MET A 127 5.05 13.09 8.27
CA MET A 127 4.03 14.07 7.94
C MET A 127 3.54 14.84 9.18
N LEU A 128 3.40 14.18 10.34
CA LEU A 128 3.08 14.85 11.60
C LEU A 128 4.21 15.76 12.09
N VAL A 129 5.46 15.31 11.98
CA VAL A 129 6.63 16.15 12.28
C VAL A 129 6.65 17.39 11.37
N LEU A 130 6.35 17.21 10.09
CA LEU A 130 6.26 18.28 9.11
C LEU A 130 5.13 19.26 9.44
N LEU A 131 3.94 18.76 9.76
CA LEU A 131 2.81 19.58 10.16
C LEU A 131 3.17 20.42 11.39
N PHE A 132 3.80 19.81 12.39
CA PHE A 132 4.27 20.50 13.59
C PHE A 132 5.30 21.60 13.28
N ILE A 133 6.32 21.29 12.48
CA ILE A 133 7.33 22.28 12.05
C ILE A 133 6.69 23.39 11.22
N GLY A 134 5.74 23.06 10.35
CA GLY A 134 4.99 24.02 9.54
C GLY A 134 4.17 24.98 10.41
N PHE A 135 3.44 24.47 11.41
CA PHE A 135 2.71 25.29 12.38
C PHE A 135 3.64 26.21 13.18
N LEU A 136 4.79 25.70 13.64
CA LEU A 136 5.80 26.52 14.31
C LEU A 136 6.35 27.61 13.38
N GLY A 137 6.64 27.27 12.13
CA GLY A 137 7.11 28.22 11.11
C GLY A 137 6.11 29.33 10.82
N LEU A 138 4.82 28.99 10.71
CA LEU A 138 3.74 29.96 10.55
C LEU A 138 3.60 30.88 11.77
N GLY A 139 3.64 30.32 12.99
CA GLY A 139 3.60 31.11 14.22
C GLY A 139 4.78 32.09 14.36
N LEU A 140 5.99 31.65 13.99
CA LEU A 140 7.18 32.49 13.96
C LEU A 140 7.06 33.59 12.88
N SER A 141 6.55 33.26 11.69
CA SER A 141 6.36 34.26 10.63
C SER A 141 5.33 35.33 11.01
N ALA A 142 4.23 34.96 11.67
CA ALA A 142 3.24 35.91 12.17
C ALA A 142 3.84 36.85 13.23
N SER A 143 4.75 36.35 14.08
CA SER A 143 5.45 37.18 15.08
C SER A 143 6.51 38.12 14.49
N MET A 144 6.94 37.88 13.24
CA MET A 144 7.94 38.68 12.54
C MET A 144 7.36 39.62 11.47
N ALA A 145 6.04 39.56 11.22
CA ALA A 145 5.36 40.46 10.30
C ALA A 145 5.49 41.94 10.75
N ASP A 146 5.61 42.20 12.04
CA ASP A 146 5.70 43.56 12.60
C ASP A 146 7.11 44.18 12.53
N THR A 147 8.14 43.45 12.09
CA THR A 147 9.55 43.87 12.26
C THR A 147 10.27 44.34 10.99
N ASN A 148 9.57 44.56 9.87
CA ASN A 148 10.17 44.86 8.55
C ASN A 148 11.20 43.79 8.08
N MET A 149 11.20 42.60 8.69
CA MET A 149 12.09 41.48 8.37
C MET A 149 11.43 40.43 7.45
N GLU A 150 10.33 40.79 6.79
CA GLU A 150 9.51 39.89 5.97
C GLU A 150 10.34 39.10 4.94
N ALA A 151 11.31 39.77 4.29
CA ALA A 151 12.19 39.14 3.32
C ALA A 151 13.09 38.05 3.93
N VAL A 152 13.57 38.27 5.16
CA VAL A 152 14.39 37.29 5.90
C VAL A 152 13.52 36.12 6.35
N GLY A 153 12.32 36.40 6.84
CA GLY A 153 11.33 35.38 7.20
C GLY A 153 10.94 34.50 6.02
N GLY A 154 10.71 35.08 4.84
CA GLY A 154 10.41 34.36 3.61
C GLY A 154 11.54 33.44 3.14
N ILE A 155 12.80 33.90 3.22
CA ILE A 155 13.97 33.07 2.86
C ILE A 155 14.12 31.88 3.82
N ILE A 156 13.99 32.11 5.13
CA ILE A 156 14.06 31.05 6.15
C ILE A 156 12.95 30.02 5.90
N PHE A 157 11.72 30.48 5.62
CA PHE A 157 10.59 29.62 5.32
C PHE A 157 10.84 28.73 4.09
N LEU A 158 11.35 29.31 2.99
CA LEU A 158 11.71 28.54 1.79
C LEU A 158 12.82 27.50 2.06
N LEU A 159 13.84 27.84 2.85
CA LEU A 159 14.89 26.89 3.23
C LEU A 159 14.35 25.74 4.08
N VAL A 160 13.46 26.02 5.02
CA VAL A 160 12.79 24.98 5.83
C VAL A 160 11.96 24.06 4.94
N ILE A 161 11.18 24.61 4.01
CA ILE A 161 10.42 23.81 3.02
C ILE A 161 11.37 22.94 2.19
N LEU A 162 12.49 23.49 1.71
CA LEU A 162 13.45 22.73 0.90
C LEU A 162 14.03 21.54 1.69
N ILE A 163 14.45 21.76 2.94
CA ILE A 163 14.97 20.71 3.83
C ILE A 163 13.91 19.63 4.05
N ILE A 164 12.67 20.04 4.29
CA ILE A 164 11.53 19.14 4.48
C ILE A 164 11.28 18.29 3.23
N ILE A 165 11.29 18.89 2.04
CA ILE A 165 11.10 18.17 0.76
C ILE A 165 12.20 17.12 0.59
N VAL A 166 13.46 17.48 0.84
CA VAL A 166 14.59 16.55 0.76
C VAL A 166 14.43 15.40 1.75
N ALA A 167 13.99 15.68 2.99
CA ALA A 167 13.73 14.67 3.99
C ALA A 167 12.59 13.72 3.58
N LEU A 168 11.50 14.24 2.99
CA LEU A 168 10.39 13.43 2.49
C LEU A 168 10.82 12.51 1.35
N VAL A 169 11.59 13.01 0.39
CA VAL A 169 12.14 12.20 -0.71
C VAL A 169 13.02 11.08 -0.15
N PHE A 170 13.86 11.39 0.84
CA PHE A 170 14.71 10.40 1.48
C PHE A 170 13.90 9.31 2.20
N VAL A 171 12.89 9.68 2.99
CA VAL A 171 12.04 8.72 3.69
C VAL A 171 11.22 7.88 2.69
N TYR A 172 10.74 8.49 1.61
CA TYR A 172 10.05 7.78 0.54
C TYR A 172 10.93 6.68 -0.08
N ILE A 173 12.21 6.99 -0.39
CA ILE A 173 13.16 5.98 -0.91
C ILE A 173 13.32 4.81 0.08
N LEU A 174 13.43 5.10 1.39
CA LEU A 174 13.52 4.05 2.39
C LEU A 174 12.23 3.21 2.46
N SER A 175 11.06 3.81 2.25
CA SER A 175 9.78 3.11 2.24
C SER A 175 9.66 2.06 1.12
N VAL A 176 10.25 2.33 -0.04
CA VAL A 176 10.32 1.39 -1.17
C VAL A 176 11.11 0.14 -0.77
N VAL A 177 12.29 0.35 -0.16
CA VAL A 177 13.15 -0.75 0.30
C VAL A 177 12.52 -1.50 1.48
N ALA A 178 11.87 -0.79 2.41
CA ALA A 178 11.15 -1.38 3.53
C ALA A 178 9.98 -2.25 3.07
N THR A 179 9.28 -1.84 2.00
CA THR A 179 8.22 -2.65 1.37
C THR A 179 8.79 -3.96 0.80
N GLY A 180 9.92 -3.88 0.09
CA GLY A 180 10.63 -5.08 -0.39
C GLY A 180 11.07 -6.00 0.75
N ARG A 181 11.60 -5.43 1.84
CA ARG A 181 12.01 -6.19 3.03
C ARG A 181 10.82 -6.86 3.72
N LEU A 182 9.71 -6.13 3.90
CA LEU A 182 8.48 -6.68 4.47
C LEU A 182 7.96 -7.86 3.65
N ALA A 183 8.00 -7.75 2.32
CA ALA A 183 7.58 -8.83 1.44
C ALA A 183 8.50 -10.06 1.52
N GLU A 184 9.81 -9.85 1.67
CA GLU A 184 10.81 -10.92 1.79
C GLU A 184 10.72 -11.65 3.14
N THR A 185 10.65 -10.91 4.25
CA THR A 185 10.73 -11.48 5.60
C THR A 185 9.37 -11.73 6.24
N ASN A 186 8.30 -11.15 5.69
CA ASN A 186 6.96 -11.15 6.29
C ASN A 186 6.90 -10.55 7.71
N SER A 187 7.93 -9.79 8.12
CA SER A 187 8.11 -9.23 9.46
C SER A 187 8.14 -7.70 9.44
N LEU A 188 7.32 -7.08 10.30
CA LEU A 188 7.29 -5.63 10.49
C LEU A 188 8.54 -5.11 11.19
N SER A 189 9.10 -5.87 12.14
CA SER A 189 10.31 -5.44 12.86
C SER A 189 11.50 -5.30 11.89
N GLU A 190 11.61 -6.23 10.94
CA GLU A 190 12.64 -6.20 9.89
C GLU A 190 12.44 -5.04 8.90
N ALA A 191 11.19 -4.69 8.60
CA ALA A 191 10.86 -3.55 7.75
C ALA A 191 11.10 -2.19 8.45
N TYR A 192 11.10 -2.18 9.78
CA TYR A 192 11.40 -1.02 10.63
C TYR A 192 12.83 -0.97 11.16
N ASP A 193 13.67 -1.93 10.81
CA ASP A 193 15.10 -1.84 11.09
C ASP A 193 15.73 -0.82 10.13
N PHE A 194 15.62 0.46 10.48
CA PHE A 194 16.10 1.58 9.68
C PHE A 194 17.57 1.44 9.32
N LYS A 195 18.40 0.86 10.20
CA LYS A 195 19.82 0.65 9.92
C LYS A 195 19.99 -0.35 8.78
N ASN A 196 19.28 -1.47 8.83
CA ASN A 196 19.31 -2.47 7.77
C ASN A 196 18.68 -1.96 6.47
N ILE A 197 17.52 -1.28 6.53
CA ILE A 197 16.87 -0.68 5.36
C ILE A 197 17.79 0.35 4.69
N TYR A 198 18.41 1.24 5.47
CA TYR A 198 19.40 2.21 4.97
C TYR A 198 20.58 1.51 4.29
N ASN A 199 21.13 0.46 4.91
CA ASN A 199 22.24 -0.30 4.33
C ASN A 199 21.85 -0.99 3.02
N ILE A 200 20.65 -1.54 2.92
CA ILE A 200 20.12 -2.12 1.68
C ILE A 200 19.94 -1.03 0.62
N ALA A 201 19.32 0.10 0.97
CA ALA A 201 19.13 1.23 0.07
C ALA A 201 20.48 1.77 -0.45
N LYS A 202 21.49 1.86 0.42
CA LYS A 202 22.86 2.24 0.05
C LYS A 202 23.51 1.25 -0.93
N ARG A 203 23.29 -0.06 -0.74
CA ARG A 203 23.81 -1.11 -1.64
C ARG A 203 23.18 -1.04 -3.03
N ILE A 204 21.87 -0.80 -3.11
CA ILE A 204 21.15 -0.60 -4.38
C ILE A 204 21.56 0.74 -5.02
N GLY A 205 21.79 1.76 -4.19
CA GLY A 205 22.10 3.13 -4.55
C GLY A 205 20.85 4.02 -4.46
N PHE A 206 20.85 4.99 -3.54
CA PHE A 206 19.75 5.93 -3.33
C PHE A 206 19.33 6.63 -4.63
N PHE A 207 20.32 7.10 -5.41
CA PHE A 207 20.08 7.75 -6.69
C PHE A 207 19.42 6.81 -7.71
N ASN A 208 19.80 5.53 -7.74
CA ASN A 208 19.19 4.55 -8.64
C ASN A 208 17.71 4.32 -8.30
N ILE A 209 17.39 4.16 -7.01
CA ILE A 209 16.01 4.02 -6.53
C ILE A 209 15.22 5.29 -6.85
N PHE A 210 15.79 6.46 -6.57
CA PHE A 210 15.17 7.74 -6.86
C PHE A 210 14.86 7.91 -8.35
N CYS A 211 15.83 7.67 -9.24
CA CYS A 211 15.63 7.87 -10.68
C CYS A 211 14.58 6.92 -11.27
N ILE A 212 14.59 5.64 -10.90
CA ILE A 212 13.61 4.69 -11.45
C ILE A 212 12.19 4.97 -10.94
N GLU A 213 12.03 5.32 -9.66
CA GLU A 213 10.74 5.72 -9.10
C GLU A 213 10.28 7.06 -9.67
N LEU A 214 11.18 8.03 -9.87
CA LEU A 214 10.86 9.30 -10.53
C LEU A 214 10.35 9.08 -11.96
N LEU A 215 10.98 8.18 -12.72
CA LEU A 215 10.51 7.81 -14.06
C LEU A 215 9.12 7.17 -14.01
N LEU A 216 8.86 6.27 -13.05
CA LEU A 216 7.52 5.70 -12.85
C LEU A 216 6.52 6.81 -12.53
N VAL A 217 6.83 7.73 -11.63
CA VAL A 217 5.98 8.88 -11.26
C VAL A 217 5.65 9.76 -12.47
N ILE A 218 6.62 10.07 -13.32
CA ILE A 218 6.38 10.85 -14.55
C ILE A 218 5.37 10.12 -15.45
N ILE A 219 5.54 8.81 -15.63
CA ILE A 219 4.63 8.00 -16.46
C ILE A 219 3.24 7.93 -15.85
N THR A 220 3.13 7.73 -14.54
CA THR A 220 1.82 7.69 -13.88
C THR A 220 1.14 9.05 -13.88
N ILE A 221 1.86 10.17 -13.85
CA ILE A 221 1.29 11.51 -14.03
C ILE A 221 0.69 11.64 -15.44
N ILE A 222 1.44 11.28 -16.49
CA ILE A 222 0.95 11.34 -17.88
C ILE A 222 -0.31 10.47 -18.06
N LEU A 223 -0.28 9.24 -17.55
CA LEU A 223 -1.43 8.34 -17.61
C LEU A 223 -2.61 8.89 -16.79
N SER A 224 -2.35 9.48 -15.62
CA SER A 224 -3.41 10.01 -14.75
C SER A 224 -4.15 11.18 -15.41
N VAL A 225 -3.46 12.05 -16.15
CA VAL A 225 -4.11 13.14 -16.92
C VAL A 225 -5.13 12.57 -17.90
N VAL A 226 -4.76 11.53 -18.66
CA VAL A 226 -5.68 10.84 -19.59
C VAL A 226 -6.84 10.21 -18.82
N MET A 227 -6.55 9.56 -17.69
CA MET A 227 -7.57 8.88 -16.90
C MET A 227 -8.54 9.85 -16.22
N THR A 228 -8.13 11.06 -15.86
CA THR A 228 -9.05 12.11 -15.38
C THR A 228 -10.04 12.52 -16.47
N LEU A 229 -9.61 12.62 -17.73
CA LEU A 229 -10.53 12.88 -18.84
C LEU A 229 -11.54 11.75 -19.02
N VAL A 230 -11.09 10.50 -18.92
CA VAL A 230 -11.96 9.32 -18.98
C VAL A 230 -12.96 9.30 -17.82
N ALA A 231 -12.54 9.70 -16.62
CA ALA A 231 -13.39 9.72 -15.42
C ALA A 231 -14.58 10.70 -15.51
N TYR A 232 -14.53 11.69 -16.41
CA TYR A 232 -15.70 12.55 -16.69
C TYR A 232 -16.83 11.83 -17.42
N ILE A 233 -16.58 10.67 -18.04
CA ILE A 233 -17.64 9.83 -18.60
C ILE A 233 -18.29 9.07 -17.44
N PRO A 234 -19.56 9.38 -17.08
CA PRO A 234 -20.20 8.73 -15.94
C PRO A 234 -20.27 7.23 -16.12
N ILE A 235 -20.20 6.49 -15.01
CA ILE A 235 -20.27 5.02 -14.96
C ILE A 235 -19.08 4.33 -15.64
N ILE A 236 -18.99 4.36 -16.97
CA ILE A 236 -17.97 3.66 -17.74
C ILE A 236 -16.57 4.19 -17.42
N GLY A 237 -16.42 5.52 -17.34
CA GLY A 237 -15.14 6.14 -17.00
C GLY A 237 -14.62 5.74 -15.63
N SER A 238 -15.52 5.70 -14.63
CA SER A 238 -15.21 5.26 -13.27
C SER A 238 -14.83 3.77 -13.24
N LEU A 239 -15.51 2.89 -13.98
CA LEU A 239 -15.11 1.48 -14.07
C LEU A 239 -13.72 1.30 -14.71
N ILE A 240 -13.43 2.03 -15.79
CA ILE A 240 -12.10 2.04 -16.42
C ILE A 240 -11.03 2.55 -15.43
N TYR A 241 -11.37 3.56 -14.62
CA TYR A 241 -10.49 4.04 -13.54
C TYR A 241 -10.18 2.95 -12.49
N GLY A 242 -11.15 2.10 -12.18
CA GLY A 242 -10.95 0.94 -11.30
C GLY A 242 -9.97 -0.10 -11.87
N LEU A 243 -9.99 -0.34 -13.18
CA LEU A 243 -9.00 -1.20 -13.84
C LEU A 243 -7.61 -0.55 -13.84
N TYR A 244 -7.56 0.75 -14.13
CA TYR A 244 -6.32 1.53 -14.12
C TYR A 244 -5.64 1.54 -12.75
N SER A 245 -6.40 1.70 -11.67
CA SER A 245 -5.82 1.72 -10.32
C SER A 245 -5.18 0.36 -9.96
N THR A 246 -5.81 -0.76 -10.31
CA THR A 246 -5.22 -2.09 -10.16
C THR A 246 -3.99 -2.28 -11.03
N TYR A 247 -4.03 -1.80 -12.29
CA TYR A 247 -2.89 -1.85 -13.19
C TYR A 247 -1.66 -1.17 -12.56
N LEU A 248 -1.84 0.03 -12.01
CA LEU A 248 -0.76 0.76 -11.34
C LEU A 248 -0.25 0.05 -10.10
N ILE A 249 -1.13 -0.50 -9.27
CA ILE A 249 -0.74 -1.25 -8.06
C ILE A 249 0.18 -2.41 -8.43
N LEU A 250 -0.21 -3.21 -9.42
CA LEU A 250 0.57 -4.38 -9.86
C LEU A 250 1.89 -3.96 -10.51
N ALA A 251 1.88 -2.93 -11.35
CA ALA A 251 3.09 -2.42 -12.01
C ALA A 251 4.10 -1.86 -11.00
N ALA A 252 3.64 -1.01 -10.07
CA ALA A 252 4.49 -0.45 -9.02
C ALA A 252 5.05 -1.56 -8.11
N SER A 253 4.22 -2.53 -7.73
CA SER A 253 4.65 -3.66 -6.89
C SER A 253 5.71 -4.51 -7.58
N ARG A 254 5.55 -4.75 -8.89
CA ARG A 254 6.56 -5.43 -9.68
C ARG A 254 7.86 -4.62 -9.68
N LEU A 255 7.80 -3.32 -9.92
CA LEU A 255 8.98 -2.46 -9.91
C LEU A 255 9.72 -2.50 -8.57
N VAL A 256 9.00 -2.36 -7.45
CA VAL A 256 9.58 -2.45 -6.09
C VAL A 256 10.33 -3.78 -5.91
N SER A 257 9.76 -4.89 -6.38
CA SER A 257 10.42 -6.19 -6.29
C SER A 257 11.73 -6.26 -7.07
N LEU A 258 11.77 -5.68 -8.28
CA LEU A 258 12.95 -5.70 -9.14
C LEU A 258 14.05 -4.78 -8.60
N ILE A 259 13.68 -3.60 -8.09
CA ILE A 259 14.59 -2.68 -7.39
C ILE A 259 15.21 -3.38 -6.19
N TYR A 260 14.38 -4.04 -5.37
CA TYR A 260 14.83 -4.70 -4.16
C TYR A 260 15.79 -5.87 -4.45
N GLN A 261 15.54 -6.65 -5.51
CA GLN A 261 16.42 -7.74 -5.95
C GLN A 261 17.80 -7.25 -6.42
N HIS A 262 17.92 -5.98 -6.84
CA HIS A 262 19.20 -5.38 -7.24
C HIS A 262 20.23 -5.34 -6.09
N LYS A 263 19.80 -5.53 -4.82
CA LYS A 263 20.71 -5.68 -3.67
C LYS A 263 21.68 -6.86 -3.80
N GLN A 264 21.36 -7.83 -4.66
CA GLN A 264 22.14 -9.05 -4.89
C GLN A 264 23.22 -8.88 -5.97
N MET A 265 23.27 -7.74 -6.68
CA MET A 265 24.25 -7.53 -7.74
C MET A 265 25.61 -7.10 -7.16
N PRO A 266 26.71 -7.84 -7.41
CA PRO A 266 28.04 -7.39 -7.05
C PRO A 266 28.41 -6.13 -7.83
N GLN A 267 28.98 -5.14 -7.13
CA GLN A 267 29.41 -3.82 -7.64
C GLN A 267 30.49 -3.86 -8.75
N ASN A 268 30.89 -5.05 -9.24
CA ASN A 268 32.00 -5.23 -10.18
C ASN A 268 31.71 -6.16 -11.36
N MET A 269 30.47 -6.20 -11.85
CA MET A 269 30.21 -6.79 -13.17
C MET A 269 30.13 -5.68 -14.21
N ASN A 270 31.27 -5.47 -14.89
CA ASN A 270 31.25 -5.08 -16.29
C ASN A 270 30.19 -5.93 -16.99
N TYR A 271 29.26 -5.26 -17.67
CA TYR A 271 28.31 -5.91 -18.56
C TYR A 271 29.06 -6.95 -19.39
N PRO A 272 28.61 -8.23 -19.47
CA PRO A 272 29.09 -9.08 -20.53
C PRO A 272 28.80 -8.34 -21.83
N ASN A 273 29.87 -8.00 -22.56
CA ASN A 273 29.78 -7.40 -23.88
C ASN A 273 28.68 -8.13 -24.66
N GLN A 274 27.75 -7.35 -25.23
CA GLN A 274 26.82 -7.84 -26.21
C GLN A 274 27.60 -8.68 -27.25
N PRO A 275 27.12 -9.86 -27.67
CA PRO A 275 27.79 -10.60 -28.72
C PRO A 275 27.85 -9.73 -29.96
N GLN A 276 29.05 -9.25 -30.29
CA GLN A 276 29.34 -8.70 -31.60
C GLN A 276 29.07 -9.80 -32.61
N ILE A 277 28.24 -9.48 -33.60
CA ILE A 277 28.01 -10.32 -34.76
C ILE A 277 29.31 -10.31 -35.56
N SER A 278 30.20 -11.26 -35.29
CA SER A 278 31.39 -11.52 -36.08
C SER A 278 31.03 -12.45 -37.23
N GLY A 279 30.82 -11.87 -38.40
CA GLY A 279 30.76 -12.60 -39.66
C GLY A 279 32.12 -13.20 -40.01
N SER A 280 32.22 -14.52 -39.82
CA SER A 280 32.94 -15.53 -40.61
C SER A 280 34.16 -15.12 -41.47
N GLN A 281 35.34 -15.64 -41.13
CA GLN A 281 36.18 -16.36 -42.10
C GLN A 281 36.81 -17.61 -41.46
N GLN A 282 36.81 -18.67 -42.28
CA GLN A 282 37.18 -20.05 -41.99
C GLN A 282 38.69 -20.24 -41.78
N GLY A 283 39.07 -21.15 -40.87
CA GLY A 283 40.43 -21.66 -40.72
C GLY A 283 40.47 -22.93 -39.87
N TYR A 284 41.02 -24.01 -40.43
CA TYR A 284 41.08 -25.40 -39.96
C TYR A 284 41.81 -25.63 -38.61
N PRO A 285 41.72 -26.84 -38.00
CA PRO A 285 41.86 -27.06 -36.56
C PRO A 285 43.30 -27.29 -36.13
N ASN A 286 43.62 -26.95 -34.87
CA ASN A 286 44.79 -27.48 -34.20
C ASN A 286 44.48 -27.93 -32.77
N SER A 287 45.01 -29.12 -32.49
CA SER A 287 44.97 -29.93 -31.29
C SER A 287 45.70 -29.34 -30.08
N ASN A 288 45.39 -29.93 -28.92
CA ASN A 288 46.08 -29.88 -27.63
C ASN A 288 45.76 -28.69 -26.71
N ASN A 289 44.94 -28.94 -25.69
CA ASN A 289 45.43 -28.94 -24.31
C ASN A 289 44.40 -29.54 -23.33
N GLN A 290 44.85 -30.57 -22.63
CA GLN A 290 44.25 -31.05 -21.39
C GLN A 290 44.56 -30.03 -20.28
N VAL A 291 43.54 -29.59 -19.54
CA VAL A 291 43.73 -29.13 -18.16
C VAL A 291 42.58 -29.64 -17.29
N GLN A 292 43.00 -30.22 -16.17
CA GLN A 292 42.27 -30.93 -15.13
C GLN A 292 42.03 -29.97 -13.95
N GLY A 293 40.90 -30.17 -13.24
CA GLY A 293 40.60 -29.54 -11.94
C GLY A 293 39.57 -28.41 -12.04
N GLY A 294 38.60 -28.24 -11.14
CA GLY A 294 38.25 -28.91 -9.90
C GLY A 294 36.90 -28.35 -9.45
N TYR A 295 36.13 -29.16 -8.72
CA TYR A 295 34.79 -28.81 -8.26
C TYR A 295 34.86 -27.69 -7.21
N THR A 296 34.09 -26.62 -7.41
CA THR A 296 33.62 -25.77 -6.32
C THR A 296 32.19 -25.37 -6.63
N GLN A 297 31.24 -25.99 -5.92
CA GLN A 297 29.83 -25.65 -6.01
C GLN A 297 29.61 -24.30 -5.34
N VAL A 298 29.10 -23.33 -6.10
CA VAL A 298 28.62 -22.03 -5.60
C VAL A 298 27.09 -22.07 -5.63
N PRO A 299 26.38 -21.73 -4.54
CA PRO A 299 24.91 -21.78 -4.51
C PRO A 299 24.26 -20.69 -5.38
N GLY A 300 23.42 -21.11 -6.32
CA GLY A 300 22.22 -20.41 -6.78
C GLY A 300 22.37 -18.95 -7.22
N GLY A 301 23.01 -18.71 -8.37
CA GLY A 301 22.93 -17.43 -9.09
C GLY A 301 21.67 -17.37 -9.97
N TYR A 302 20.86 -16.34 -9.78
CA TYR A 302 19.67 -16.03 -10.59
C TYR A 302 20.12 -15.58 -11.98
N TYR A 303 19.93 -16.42 -13.00
CA TYR A 303 20.00 -15.99 -14.40
C TYR A 303 18.61 -15.54 -14.86
N PRO A 304 18.46 -14.40 -15.55
CA PRO A 304 17.20 -14.04 -16.18
C PRO A 304 16.83 -15.11 -17.22
N PRO A 305 15.56 -15.51 -17.35
CA PRO A 305 15.15 -16.52 -18.32
C PRO A 305 15.42 -16.00 -19.74
N GLN A 306 16.27 -16.72 -20.48
CA GLN A 306 16.33 -16.59 -21.93
C GLN A 306 15.02 -17.16 -22.49
N GLN A 307 14.09 -16.30 -22.88
CA GLN A 307 12.96 -16.70 -23.71
C GLN A 307 13.46 -16.88 -25.14
N GLY A 308 13.34 -18.12 -25.63
CA GLY A 308 13.73 -18.50 -26.98
C GLY A 308 12.97 -17.71 -28.03
N TYR A 309 13.72 -17.23 -29.02
CA TYR A 309 13.17 -16.74 -30.27
C TYR A 309 12.51 -17.91 -31.01
N GLN A 310 11.20 -17.86 -31.22
CA GLN A 310 10.52 -18.66 -32.23
C GLN A 310 10.86 -18.10 -33.61
N ASN A 311 11.45 -18.93 -34.46
CA ASN A 311 11.57 -18.68 -35.89
C ASN A 311 10.29 -19.18 -36.59
N PRO A 312 9.72 -18.47 -37.58
CA PRO A 312 8.57 -18.92 -38.34
C PRO A 312 8.97 -19.58 -39.67
N GLU A 313 8.45 -20.78 -39.94
CA GLU A 313 8.35 -21.51 -41.24
C GLU A 313 7.88 -22.94 -40.86
N GLY A 314 6.90 -23.64 -41.43
CA GLY A 314 6.22 -23.61 -42.72
C GLY A 314 6.12 -25.07 -43.23
N LEU A 315 4.89 -25.57 -43.43
CA LEU A 315 4.46 -26.70 -44.30
C LEU A 315 4.57 -28.19 -43.85
N ASP A 316 3.38 -28.80 -43.72
CA ASP A 316 2.85 -30.10 -44.22
C ASP A 316 3.75 -31.34 -44.40
N GLN A 317 3.43 -32.45 -43.70
CA GLN A 317 2.78 -33.68 -44.25
C GLN A 317 2.80 -34.89 -43.28
N GLN A 318 1.62 -35.53 -43.19
CA GLN A 318 1.27 -36.95 -42.94
C GLN A 318 2.37 -37.97 -42.54
N ASN A 319 2.16 -38.77 -41.48
CA ASN A 319 1.48 -40.09 -41.53
C ASN A 319 1.58 -40.89 -40.19
N SER A 320 0.44 -41.44 -39.76
CA SER A 320 0.14 -42.71 -39.06
C SER A 320 1.21 -43.51 -38.28
N ALA A 321 0.93 -43.88 -37.01
CA ALA A 321 0.48 -45.24 -36.62
C ALA A 321 0.45 -45.50 -35.09
N ASN A 322 -0.65 -46.13 -34.66
CA ASN A 322 -0.97 -46.95 -33.48
C ASN A 322 0.17 -47.44 -32.56
N TYR A 323 -0.07 -47.48 -31.24
CA TYR A 323 -0.18 -48.73 -30.45
C TYR A 323 -0.98 -48.49 -29.15
N GLN A 324 -1.78 -49.51 -28.78
CA GLN A 324 -2.76 -49.57 -27.69
C GLN A 324 -2.16 -49.97 -26.33
N GLN A 325 -2.99 -49.74 -25.31
CA GLN A 325 -2.94 -50.08 -23.88
C GLN A 325 -2.51 -51.50 -23.52
N GLN A 326 -1.95 -51.64 -22.31
CA GLN A 326 -2.12 -52.85 -21.48
C GLN A 326 -2.16 -52.50 -19.98
N ASP A 327 -3.30 -52.81 -19.37
CA ASP A 327 -3.57 -52.92 -17.93
C ASP A 327 -2.70 -54.00 -17.26
N LEU A 328 -2.47 -53.89 -15.95
CA LEU A 328 -2.39 -55.05 -15.04
C LEU A 328 -2.63 -54.67 -13.57
N ASN A 329 -3.49 -55.48 -12.95
CA ASN A 329 -4.10 -55.40 -11.63
C ASN A 329 -3.17 -55.77 -10.45
N GLN A 330 -3.61 -55.35 -9.25
CA GLN A 330 -3.15 -55.75 -7.90
C GLN A 330 -3.30 -57.27 -7.63
N PRO A 331 -2.74 -57.78 -6.51
CA PRO A 331 -3.59 -57.99 -5.32
C PRO A 331 -2.93 -57.77 -3.94
N GLN A 332 -3.82 -57.73 -2.94
CA GLN A 332 -3.68 -57.57 -1.48
C GLN A 332 -2.95 -58.71 -0.74
N GLN A 333 -2.44 -58.40 0.48
CA GLN A 333 -2.47 -59.15 1.77
C GLN A 333 -1.45 -58.46 2.71
N GLY A 334 -1.61 -58.21 4.01
CA GLY A 334 -2.59 -58.55 5.05
C GLY A 334 -1.83 -58.77 6.38
N MET A 335 -2.30 -58.16 7.49
CA MET A 335 -2.11 -58.59 8.91
C MET A 335 -0.68 -58.50 9.54
N ASN A 336 -0.43 -58.27 10.84
CA ASN A 336 -1.20 -57.91 12.05
C ASN A 336 -0.20 -57.73 13.25
N GLN A 337 -0.55 -56.87 14.22
CA GLN A 337 -0.28 -56.91 15.69
C GLN A 337 1.10 -57.30 16.29
N ASN A 338 1.69 -56.43 17.16
CA ASN A 338 1.62 -56.56 18.63
C ASN A 338 2.48 -55.53 19.42
N ASN A 339 1.86 -54.98 20.48
CA ASN A 339 2.41 -54.29 21.68
C ASN A 339 3.08 -55.35 22.62
N PRO A 340 3.65 -55.11 23.85
CA PRO A 340 3.47 -53.97 24.79
C PRO A 340 4.66 -53.52 25.70
N SER A 341 4.55 -52.28 26.20
CA SER A 341 4.61 -51.78 27.61
C SER A 341 5.83 -51.98 28.56
N GLN A 342 5.82 -51.12 29.60
CA GLN A 342 6.63 -51.00 30.85
C GLN A 342 7.90 -50.11 30.76
N GLY A 343 8.23 -49.19 31.69
CA GLY A 343 7.64 -48.77 32.97
C GLY A 343 8.74 -48.26 33.95
N TYR A 344 8.46 -47.12 34.62
CA TYR A 344 8.94 -46.63 35.94
C TYR A 344 10.39 -46.19 36.26
N GLY A 345 10.48 -45.10 37.06
CA GLY A 345 11.58 -44.76 37.99
C GLY A 345 12.01 -43.27 37.99
N ASP A 346 11.25 -42.35 38.60
CA ASP A 346 11.48 -41.70 39.92
C ASP A 346 12.92 -41.36 40.34
N SER A 347 13.20 -40.07 40.64
CA SER A 347 13.66 -39.59 41.98
C SER A 347 14.25 -38.17 42.04
N GLN A 348 13.67 -37.37 42.97
CA GLN A 348 14.30 -36.46 43.98
C GLN A 348 14.84 -35.09 43.50
N ASN A 349 14.18 -33.95 43.82
CA ASN A 349 14.10 -33.18 45.09
C ASN A 349 15.39 -32.45 45.52
N TYR A 350 15.33 -31.11 45.57
CA TYR A 350 15.94 -30.30 46.65
C TYR A 350 15.07 -29.05 46.99
N TYR A 351 14.62 -29.06 48.24
CA TYR A 351 14.17 -28.00 49.17
C TYR A 351 15.22 -26.85 49.27
N ASN A 352 15.05 -25.59 49.72
CA ASN A 352 14.17 -24.89 50.70
C ASN A 352 14.41 -23.34 50.60
N PRO A 353 13.95 -22.41 51.49
CA PRO A 353 13.16 -21.24 51.12
C PRO A 353 13.74 -19.88 51.63
N GLY A 354 13.00 -18.79 51.47
CA GLY A 354 13.34 -17.49 52.06
C GLY A 354 12.14 -16.56 52.13
N ASN A 355 11.50 -16.56 53.29
CA ASN A 355 10.36 -15.76 53.73
C ASN A 355 10.78 -14.29 53.94
N GLN A 356 9.93 -13.31 53.61
CA GLN A 356 9.70 -12.15 54.48
C GLN A 356 8.40 -11.41 54.11
N ASN A 357 7.59 -11.25 55.16
CA ASN A 357 6.26 -10.68 55.24
C ASN A 357 6.41 -9.28 55.85
N ILE A 358 5.80 -8.23 55.29
CA ILE A 358 5.40 -7.03 56.05
C ILE A 358 4.03 -6.57 55.53
N ASN A 359 3.10 -6.49 56.48
CA ASN A 359 1.74 -6.00 56.41
C ASN A 359 1.68 -4.46 56.51
N GLN A 360 0.50 -3.94 56.17
CA GLN A 360 -0.20 -2.76 56.71
C GLN A 360 -0.35 -1.50 55.84
N ASP A 361 -1.64 -1.21 55.64
CA ASP A 361 -2.34 0.08 55.77
C ASP A 361 -2.94 0.74 54.52
N ASN A 362 -4.27 0.55 54.44
CA ASN A 362 -5.32 1.58 54.40
C ASN A 362 -5.10 2.80 53.50
N ASN A 363 -5.95 2.94 52.48
CA ASN A 363 -6.97 3.99 52.45
C ASN A 363 -7.93 3.81 51.27
N ASN A 364 -9.19 3.50 51.61
CA ASN A 364 -10.35 3.82 50.79
C ASN A 364 -10.49 5.34 50.73
N GLN A 365 -10.69 5.91 49.54
CA GLN A 365 -11.30 7.22 49.40
C GLN A 365 -12.57 7.09 48.57
N ASP A 366 -13.65 7.49 49.24
CA ASP A 366 -14.99 7.72 48.75
C ASP A 366 -14.99 8.69 47.57
N TYR A 367 -15.68 8.34 46.50
CA TYR A 367 -16.20 9.33 45.55
C TYR A 367 -17.68 9.52 45.83
N GLN A 368 -18.00 10.72 46.32
CA GLN A 368 -19.35 11.19 46.58
C GLN A 368 -20.12 11.34 45.26
N GLU A 369 -21.35 10.82 45.29
CA GLU A 369 -22.43 11.13 44.35
C GLU A 369 -22.83 12.60 44.52
N ASP A 370 -22.77 13.37 43.43
CA ASP A 370 -23.32 14.72 43.35
C ASP A 370 -24.71 14.65 42.71
N ASP A 371 -25.70 14.48 43.58
CA ASP A 371 -27.13 14.68 43.29
C ASP A 371 -27.47 16.18 43.43
N SER A 372 -27.68 16.87 42.31
CA SER A 372 -28.45 18.12 42.31
C SER A 372 -29.44 18.17 41.14
N ILE A 373 -30.56 17.48 41.35
CA ILE A 373 -31.80 17.62 40.59
C ILE A 373 -32.43 18.97 40.96
N ILE A 374 -32.35 19.93 40.04
CA ILE A 374 -33.17 21.15 40.08
C ILE A 374 -34.59 20.81 39.60
N LYS A 375 -35.51 20.69 40.55
CA LYS A 375 -36.95 20.88 40.33
C LYS A 375 -37.38 22.04 41.21
N ASP A 376 -37.79 23.14 40.60
CA ASP A 376 -38.88 23.98 41.08
C ASP A 376 -39.32 24.91 39.95
N LYS A 377 -40.45 24.55 39.32
CA LYS A 377 -41.31 25.46 38.54
C LYS A 377 -42.67 25.41 39.22
N THR A 378 -42.82 26.22 40.25
CA THR A 378 -44.13 26.65 40.77
C THR A 378 -44.66 27.75 39.86
N GLY A 379 -45.91 27.60 39.47
CA GLY A 379 -46.68 28.60 38.78
C GLY A 379 -47.32 29.60 39.74
N ASP A 380 -48.05 30.49 39.07
CA ASP A 380 -49.09 31.41 39.54
C ASP A 380 -48.73 32.87 39.87
N VAL A 381 -49.62 33.70 39.31
CA VAL A 381 -50.14 34.99 39.78
C VAL A 381 -49.62 36.26 39.07
N ASP A 382 -50.50 36.74 38.18
CA ASP A 382 -50.96 38.11 37.96
C ASP A 382 -49.95 39.27 37.86
N ASN A 383 -49.95 39.95 36.70
CA ASN A 383 -50.51 41.30 36.68
C ASN A 383 -50.90 41.74 35.26
N GLN A 384 -52.18 42.02 35.10
CA GLN A 384 -52.67 42.99 34.13
C GLN A 384 -52.12 44.37 34.50
N ASN A 385 -51.72 45.16 33.52
CA ASN A 385 -52.17 46.54 33.34
C ASN A 385 -51.44 47.15 32.13
N ASP A 386 -52.27 47.56 31.17
CA ASP A 386 -52.21 48.80 30.43
C ASP A 386 -50.85 49.29 29.94
N LEU A 387 -50.73 49.45 28.62
CA LEU A 387 -50.45 50.75 28.03
C LEU A 387 -50.82 50.73 26.54
N ASP A 388 -51.96 51.36 26.28
CA ASP A 388 -52.35 51.94 25.00
C ASP A 388 -51.22 52.80 24.42
N PHE A 389 -50.81 52.51 23.18
CA PHE A 389 -50.32 53.56 22.28
C PHE A 389 -50.89 53.36 20.87
N LYS A 390 -51.99 54.09 20.66
CA LYS A 390 -52.39 54.85 19.47
C LYS A 390 -51.60 54.62 18.17
N ASN A 391 -52.39 54.23 17.17
CA ASN A 391 -52.42 54.76 15.81
C ASN A 391 -51.63 56.06 15.56
N THR A 392 -50.79 56.02 14.54
CA THR A 392 -50.66 57.12 13.57
C THR A 392 -50.79 56.54 12.17
N ASP A 393 -51.95 56.84 11.59
CA ASP A 393 -52.26 56.83 10.17
C ASP A 393 -51.50 57.96 9.43
N SER A 394 -51.55 57.89 8.10
CA SER A 394 -51.25 58.95 7.11
C SER A 394 -49.76 59.23 6.86
N SER A 395 -49.25 59.42 5.64
CA SER A 395 -49.89 59.68 4.33
C SER A 395 -48.81 59.63 3.25
N ASP A 396 -49.26 59.25 2.05
CA ASP A 396 -48.81 59.66 0.71
C ASP A 396 -47.71 60.74 0.59
N GLU A 397 -46.74 60.53 -0.31
CA GLU A 397 -46.59 61.26 -1.59
C GLU A 397 -45.17 61.10 -2.18
N ASN A 398 -45.15 60.70 -3.47
CA ASN A 398 -44.13 60.87 -4.53
C ASN A 398 -42.72 60.28 -4.40
#